data_AF-G8RZM2-F1
#
_entry.id   AF-G8RZM2-F1
#
_cell.length_a   1.000
_cell.length_b   1.000
_cell.length_c   1.000
_cell.angle_alpha   90.00
_cell.angle_beta   90.00
_cell.angle_gamma   90.00
#
_symmetry.space_group_name_H-M   'P 1'
#
loop_
_entity.id
_entity.type
_entity.pdbx_description
1 polymer ?
#
loop_
_entity_poly.entity_id
_entity_poly.type
_entity_poly.pdbx_seq_one_letter_code
_entity_poly.pdbx_strand_id
1 'polypeptide(L)'
;MQIIEFTDLGVRSAVIRLRRRGTPMQFVIYPMIHMAQPGFYAAVTRRLTKADVIVAEGVRGGSRPSLLSGALTMSYSILRFNRRAGLVEEDIDYRALGRPVIEPDVTADEFAHGWRRIPVLHRMLFWLVLPAVLMVRMVGGTRMIWTREVEMDDLPSAQDEAVTDRYPGFDEAMLGDRDQRLLDALSRLHDERHDQEIEIAVVDGAGHVPAVVHGLAARHGYRPASAGWLTVADL
;
A
#
# COMPACT_ATOMS: atom_id res chain seq x y z
N MET A 1 -12.01 7.23 -8.17
CA MET A 1 -11.77 7.91 -6.88
C MET A 1 -10.27 8.11 -6.79
N GLN A 2 -9.79 9.30 -6.43
CA GLN A 2 -8.35 9.53 -6.35
C GLN A 2 -7.79 9.04 -5.01
N ILE A 3 -6.73 8.24 -5.06
CA ILE A 3 -6.09 7.59 -3.90
C ILE A 3 -4.83 8.37 -3.53
N ILE A 4 -3.95 8.60 -4.50
CA ILE A 4 -2.78 9.48 -4.37
C ILE A 4 -2.94 10.61 -5.37
N GLU A 5 -2.80 11.84 -4.88
CA GLU A 5 -2.86 13.04 -5.70
C GLU A 5 -1.48 13.72 -5.73
N PHE A 6 -1.05 14.11 -6.93
CA PHE A 6 0.11 14.95 -7.16
C PHE A 6 -0.35 16.30 -7.70
N THR A 7 0.16 17.38 -7.15
CA THR A 7 -0.09 18.74 -7.62
C THR A 7 1.20 19.55 -7.55
N ASP A 8 1.20 20.76 -8.12
CA ASP A 8 2.32 21.69 -7.98
C ASP A 8 2.63 22.06 -6.51
N LEU A 9 1.68 21.83 -5.58
CA LEU A 9 1.85 22.08 -4.15
C LEU A 9 2.47 20.90 -3.39
N GLY A 10 2.43 19.69 -3.94
CA GLY A 10 2.86 18.49 -3.24
C GLY A 10 2.09 17.23 -3.59
N VAL A 11 2.40 16.17 -2.84
CA VAL A 11 1.77 14.85 -2.91
C VAL A 11 0.88 14.64 -1.70
N ARG A 12 -0.33 14.14 -1.92
CA ARG A 12 -1.32 13.86 -0.87
C ARG A 12 -1.88 12.45 -1.01
N SER A 13 -2.17 11.82 0.13
CA SER A 13 -2.81 10.50 0.22
C SER A 13 -4.21 10.64 0.83
N ALA A 14 -5.19 9.98 0.21
CA ALA A 14 -6.59 10.01 0.61
C ALA A 14 -6.89 8.97 1.71
N VAL A 15 -7.17 9.42 2.92
CA VAL A 15 -7.74 8.58 3.98
C VAL A 15 -9.21 8.35 3.66
N ILE A 16 -9.53 7.15 3.17
CA ILE A 16 -10.84 6.80 2.63
C ILE A 16 -11.65 6.06 3.70
N ARG A 17 -12.82 6.60 4.03
CA ARG A 17 -13.76 5.94 4.94
C ARG A 17 -14.84 5.23 4.13
N LEU A 18 -14.94 3.92 4.33
CA LEU A 18 -15.96 3.08 3.74
C LEU A 18 -17.07 2.81 4.76
N ARG A 19 -18.33 2.97 4.32
CA ARG A 19 -19.52 2.68 5.13
C ARG A 19 -20.52 1.85 4.33
N ARG A 20 -21.37 1.13 5.05
CA ARG A 20 -22.49 0.36 4.50
C ARG A 20 -23.75 0.69 5.29
N ARG A 21 -24.90 0.74 4.63
CA ARG A 21 -26.20 0.85 5.32
C ARG A 21 -26.51 -0.46 6.05
N GLY A 22 -27.04 -0.36 7.27
CA GLY A 22 -27.42 -1.52 8.08
C GLY A 22 -26.33 -2.08 8.99
N THR A 23 -25.18 -1.40 9.09
CA THR A 23 -24.11 -1.74 10.03
C THR A 23 -23.48 -0.43 10.58
N PRO A 24 -23.18 -0.35 11.88
CA PRO A 24 -22.42 0.76 12.44
C PRO A 24 -20.90 0.64 12.21
N MET A 25 -20.39 -0.55 11.86
CA MET A 25 -18.97 -0.78 11.56
C MET A 25 -18.53 0.03 10.33
N GLN A 26 -17.31 0.55 10.40
CA GLN A 26 -16.66 1.27 9.31
C GLN A 26 -15.23 0.78 9.08
N PHE A 27 -14.81 0.81 7.81
CA PHE A 27 -13.40 0.64 7.44
C PHE A 27 -12.81 2.01 7.11
N VAL A 28 -11.61 2.30 7.59
CA VAL A 28 -10.85 3.50 7.23
C VAL A 28 -9.53 3.09 6.64
N ILE A 29 -9.35 3.36 5.35
CA ILE A 29 -8.17 2.98 4.59
C ILE A 29 -7.17 4.13 4.62
N TYR A 30 -5.93 3.81 4.92
CA TYR A 30 -4.76 4.68 4.89
C TYR A 30 -3.83 4.18 3.78
N PRO A 31 -3.91 4.76 2.57
CA PRO A 31 -3.00 4.42 1.48
C PRO A 31 -1.58 4.86 1.86
N MET A 32 -0.70 3.88 2.07
CA MET A 32 0.66 4.11 2.49
C MET A 32 1.59 4.28 1.30
N ILE A 33 2.56 5.16 1.47
CA ILE A 33 3.73 5.29 0.60
C ILE A 33 4.94 5.08 1.49
N HIS A 34 5.87 4.21 1.08
CA HIS A 34 7.01 3.81 1.91
C HIS A 34 8.02 4.93 2.20
N MET A 35 7.99 6.03 1.44
CA MET A 35 8.82 7.21 1.66
C MET A 35 7.98 8.47 1.65
N ALA A 36 7.90 9.16 2.79
CA ALA A 36 7.12 10.38 2.96
C ALA A 36 7.80 11.34 3.96
N GLN A 37 7.32 12.58 4.06
CA GLN A 37 7.75 13.46 5.15
C GLN A 37 7.29 12.88 6.51
N PRO A 38 8.05 13.08 7.60
CA PRO A 38 7.70 12.58 8.93
C PRO A 38 6.30 12.97 9.41
N GLY A 39 5.83 14.15 8.98
CA GLY A 39 4.49 14.65 9.30
C GLY A 39 3.37 13.73 8.83
N PHE A 40 3.55 13.04 7.70
CA PHE A 40 2.61 12.05 7.17
C PHE A 40 2.44 10.87 8.13
N TYR A 41 3.53 10.17 8.46
CA TYR A 41 3.50 9.01 9.35
C TYR A 41 3.03 9.37 10.76
N ALA A 42 3.42 10.54 11.27
CA ALA A 42 2.92 11.03 12.55
C ALA A 42 1.39 11.28 12.50
N ALA A 43 0.88 11.77 11.37
CA ALA A 43 -0.55 12.01 11.18
C ALA A 43 -1.36 10.72 10.99
N VAL A 44 -0.79 9.71 10.34
CA VAL A 44 -1.36 8.36 10.27
C VAL A 44 -1.39 7.75 11.68
N THR A 45 -0.24 7.70 12.36
CA THR A 45 -0.11 7.15 13.72
C THR A 45 -1.12 7.74 14.70
N ARG A 46 -1.28 9.07 14.75
CA ARG A 46 -2.29 9.74 15.60
C ARG A 46 -3.74 9.35 15.29
N ARG A 47 -4.03 8.91 14.08
CA ARG A 47 -5.38 8.45 13.70
C ARG A 47 -5.56 6.98 14.06
N LEU A 48 -4.53 6.15 13.85
CA LEU A 48 -4.55 4.74 14.23
C LEU A 48 -4.78 4.51 15.72
N THR A 49 -4.34 5.43 16.59
CA THR A 49 -4.66 5.34 18.03
C THR A 49 -6.15 5.40 18.35
N LYS A 50 -6.99 5.87 17.41
CA LYS A 50 -8.44 5.96 17.57
C LYS A 50 -9.18 4.73 17.03
N ALA A 51 -8.51 3.91 16.21
CA ALA A 51 -9.10 2.71 15.67
C ALA A 51 -9.26 1.63 16.75
N ASP A 52 -10.25 0.76 16.56
CA ASP A 52 -10.50 -0.37 17.45
C ASP A 52 -9.67 -1.59 17.05
N VAL A 53 -9.40 -1.73 15.74
CA VAL A 53 -8.57 -2.77 15.15
C VAL A 53 -7.74 -2.15 14.03
N ILE A 54 -6.47 -2.52 13.96
CA ILE A 54 -5.56 -2.15 12.88
C ILE A 54 -5.29 -3.40 12.04
N VAL A 55 -5.50 -3.31 10.74
CA VAL A 55 -5.10 -4.31 9.75
C VAL A 55 -3.98 -3.68 8.95
N ALA A 56 -2.75 -4.17 9.09
CA ALA A 56 -1.57 -3.56 8.48
C ALA A 56 -0.84 -4.55 7.58
N GLU A 57 -0.33 -4.05 6.46
CA GLU A 57 0.70 -4.72 5.66
C GLU A 57 1.94 -4.94 6.53
N GLY A 58 2.47 -6.16 6.55
CA GLY A 58 3.59 -6.54 7.41
C GLY A 58 4.06 -7.97 7.17
N VAL A 59 5.31 -8.12 6.70
CA VAL A 59 5.96 -9.42 6.56
C VAL A 59 6.20 -10.01 7.95
N ARG A 60 5.45 -11.05 8.31
CA ARG A 60 5.65 -11.80 9.56
C ARG A 60 7.11 -12.28 9.70
N GLY A 61 7.64 -12.14 10.92
CA GLY A 61 9.01 -12.47 11.33
C GLY A 61 9.58 -13.80 10.82
N GLY A 62 10.37 -13.71 9.74
CA GLY A 62 11.28 -14.76 9.27
C GLY A 62 12.69 -14.19 9.13
N SER A 63 13.65 -14.73 9.85
CA SER A 63 15.00 -14.19 10.06
C SER A 63 15.95 -14.13 8.85
N ARG A 64 15.44 -14.12 7.60
CA ARG A 64 16.23 -13.84 6.39
C ARG A 64 15.30 -13.24 5.32
N PRO A 65 15.45 -11.95 4.94
CA PRO A 65 14.78 -11.44 3.76
C PRO A 65 15.26 -12.25 2.54
N SER A 66 14.33 -12.78 1.75
CA SER A 66 14.67 -13.35 0.45
C SER A 66 15.34 -12.27 -0.41
N LEU A 67 16.22 -12.64 -1.34
CA LEU A 67 16.87 -11.66 -2.24
C LEU A 67 15.85 -10.79 -2.99
N LEU A 68 14.67 -11.34 -3.29
CA LEU A 68 13.58 -10.63 -3.96
C LEU A 68 12.85 -9.65 -3.05
N SER A 69 12.43 -10.09 -1.86
CA SER A 69 11.81 -9.20 -0.88
C SER A 69 12.80 -8.11 -0.46
N GLY A 70 14.08 -8.47 -0.28
CA GLY A 70 15.16 -7.53 -0.03
C GLY A 70 15.37 -6.54 -1.18
N ALA A 71 15.29 -6.96 -2.44
CA ALA A 71 15.44 -6.10 -3.62
C ALA A 71 14.24 -5.15 -3.85
N LEU A 72 13.01 -5.61 -3.58
CA LEU A 72 11.82 -4.77 -3.58
C LEU A 72 11.90 -3.70 -2.48
N THR A 73 12.24 -4.11 -1.24
CA THR A 73 12.54 -3.18 -0.14
C THR A 73 13.71 -2.23 -0.49
N MET A 74 14.74 -2.71 -1.19
CA MET A 74 15.90 -1.89 -1.62
C MET A 74 15.52 -0.81 -2.63
N SER A 75 14.51 -1.07 -3.47
CA SER A 75 13.98 -0.11 -4.43
C SER A 75 13.35 1.11 -3.76
N TYR A 76 12.86 0.95 -2.54
CA TYR A 76 12.35 2.01 -1.68
C TYR A 76 13.46 2.65 -0.83
N SER A 77 14.39 1.85 -0.28
CA SER A 77 15.41 2.33 0.66
C SER A 77 16.53 3.17 0.03
N ILE A 78 16.78 3.08 -1.28
CA ILE A 78 17.82 3.89 -1.97
C ILE A 78 17.47 5.39 -1.99
N LEU A 79 16.21 5.75 -1.73
CA LEU A 79 15.80 7.15 -1.56
C LEU A 79 16.36 7.78 -0.26
N ARG A 80 16.83 6.96 0.70
CA ARG A 80 17.50 7.43 1.94
C ARG A 80 18.77 8.24 1.68
N PHE A 81 19.38 8.08 0.50
CA PHE A 81 20.60 8.83 0.14
C PHE A 81 20.33 10.29 -0.23
N ASN A 82 19.07 10.67 -0.41
CA ASN A 82 18.70 12.04 -0.74
C ASN A 82 18.26 12.83 0.51
N ARG A 83 19.21 13.06 1.45
CA ARG A 83 18.97 13.81 2.70
C ARG A 83 18.34 15.20 2.53
N ARG A 84 18.47 15.80 1.34
CA ARG A 84 17.87 17.12 1.03
C ARG A 84 16.35 17.06 0.90
N ALA A 85 15.77 15.87 0.78
CA ALA A 85 14.34 15.64 0.59
C ALA A 85 13.51 15.76 1.86
N GLY A 86 14.12 15.59 3.04
CA GLY A 86 13.36 15.48 4.31
C GLY A 86 12.41 14.28 4.38
N LEU A 87 12.50 13.32 3.44
CA LEU A 87 11.69 12.10 3.41
C LEU A 87 12.31 11.05 4.33
N VAL A 88 11.44 10.31 5.01
CA VAL A 88 11.79 9.17 5.86
C VAL A 88 11.07 7.93 5.38
N GLU A 89 11.64 6.78 5.73
CA GLU A 89 11.01 5.48 5.52
C GLU A 89 9.84 5.32 6.49
N GLU A 90 8.81 4.57 6.07
CA GLU A 90 7.72 4.17 6.95
C GLU A 90 8.26 3.38 8.14
N ASP A 91 8.09 3.91 9.35
CA ASP A 91 8.52 3.30 10.61
C ASP A 91 7.43 3.53 11.67
N ILE A 92 6.30 2.85 11.53
CA ILE A 92 5.20 2.87 12.49
C ILE A 92 5.22 1.58 13.30
N ASP A 93 5.49 1.69 14.60
CA ASP A 93 5.33 0.56 15.52
C ASP A 93 3.86 0.36 15.87
N TYR A 94 3.15 -0.42 15.06
CA TYR A 94 1.74 -0.73 15.26
C TYR A 94 1.45 -1.40 16.61
N ARG A 95 2.41 -2.16 17.17
CA ARG A 95 2.24 -2.88 18.43
C ARG A 95 2.31 -1.95 19.63
N ALA A 96 3.14 -0.91 19.56
CA ALA A 96 3.21 0.13 20.58
C ALA A 96 1.93 0.98 20.68
N LEU A 97 1.02 0.91 19.68
CA LEU A 97 -0.25 1.67 19.69
C LEU A 97 -1.30 1.11 20.66
N GLY A 98 -1.08 -0.08 21.23
CA GLY A 98 -1.99 -0.69 22.19
C GLY A 98 -3.34 -1.13 21.61
N ARG A 99 -3.43 -1.25 20.27
CA ARG A 99 -4.60 -1.75 19.55
C ARG A 99 -4.35 -3.16 19.04
N PRO A 100 -5.39 -4.01 18.91
CA PRO A 100 -5.28 -5.26 18.17
C PRO A 100 -4.77 -5.02 16.75
N VAL A 101 -3.69 -5.70 16.38
CA VAL A 101 -3.09 -5.65 15.04
C VAL A 101 -3.27 -6.99 14.34
N ILE A 102 -3.78 -6.95 13.11
CA ILE A 102 -3.91 -8.11 12.22
C ILE A 102 -2.97 -7.89 11.03
N GLU A 103 -2.06 -8.83 10.82
CA GLU A 103 -1.08 -8.82 9.74
C GLU A 103 -1.47 -9.96 8.77
N PRO A 104 -2.24 -9.71 7.69
CA PRO A 104 -2.74 -10.75 6.78
C PRO A 104 -1.70 -11.19 5.73
N ASP A 105 -0.46 -10.73 5.86
CA ASP A 105 0.54 -10.77 4.82
C ASP A 105 1.14 -12.17 4.56
N VAL A 106 1.75 -12.31 3.39
CA VAL A 106 2.40 -13.55 2.95
C VAL A 106 3.76 -13.74 3.61
N THR A 107 4.11 -14.99 3.87
CA THR A 107 5.49 -15.36 4.22
C THR A 107 6.42 -15.20 3.02
N ALA A 108 7.72 -15.04 3.26
CA ALA A 108 8.71 -14.95 2.19
C ALA A 108 8.69 -16.17 1.24
N ASP A 109 8.35 -17.35 1.76
CA ASP A 109 8.25 -18.58 0.97
C ASP A 109 7.04 -18.59 0.04
N GLU A 110 5.90 -18.07 0.51
CA GLU A 110 4.69 -17.90 -0.29
C GLU A 110 4.91 -16.88 -1.42
N PHE A 111 5.55 -15.74 -1.11
CA PHE A 111 5.94 -14.77 -2.13
C PHE A 111 6.88 -15.38 -3.19
N ALA A 112 7.88 -16.15 -2.75
CA ALA A 112 8.78 -16.84 -3.66
C ALA A 112 8.07 -17.91 -4.53
N HIS A 113 6.94 -18.45 -4.06
CA HIS A 113 6.10 -19.35 -4.86
C HIS A 113 5.35 -18.57 -5.95
N GLY A 114 4.72 -17.44 -5.61
CA GLY A 114 4.08 -16.55 -6.58
C GLY A 114 5.05 -16.06 -7.65
N TRP A 115 6.24 -15.61 -7.25
CA TRP A 115 7.30 -15.19 -8.16
C TRP A 115 7.72 -16.28 -9.16
N ARG A 116 7.71 -17.55 -8.73
CA ARG A 116 8.05 -18.68 -9.62
C ARG A 116 7.05 -18.91 -10.73
N ARG A 117 5.81 -18.42 -10.60
CA ARG A 117 4.78 -18.49 -11.66
C ARG A 117 5.05 -17.52 -12.81
N ILE A 118 5.85 -16.48 -12.58
CA ILE A 118 6.24 -15.52 -13.61
C ILE A 118 7.21 -16.19 -14.61
N PRO A 119 7.02 -16.02 -15.92
CA PRO A 119 7.93 -16.55 -16.93
C PRO A 119 9.38 -16.13 -16.67
N VAL A 120 10.33 -17.06 -16.87
CA VAL A 120 11.77 -16.84 -16.57
C VAL A 120 12.30 -15.57 -17.25
N LEU A 121 11.90 -15.33 -18.49
CA LEU A 121 12.31 -14.15 -19.25
C LEU A 121 11.96 -12.84 -18.54
N HIS A 122 10.73 -12.70 -18.04
CA HIS A 122 10.29 -11.51 -17.32
C HIS A 122 11.02 -11.34 -15.99
N ARG A 123 11.29 -12.45 -15.29
CA ARG A 123 12.11 -12.42 -14.08
C ARG A 123 13.53 -11.92 -14.36
N MET A 124 14.14 -12.36 -15.45
CA MET A 124 15.47 -11.87 -15.85
C MET A 124 15.43 -10.40 -16.27
N LEU A 125 14.40 -9.99 -17.02
CA LEU A 125 14.20 -8.60 -17.41
C LEU A 125 14.05 -7.68 -16.19
N PHE A 126 13.29 -8.11 -15.17
CA PHE A 126 13.15 -7.37 -13.92
C PHE A 126 14.51 -7.11 -13.27
N TRP A 127 15.36 -8.14 -13.14
CA TRP A 127 16.70 -8.00 -12.58
C TRP A 127 17.64 -7.13 -13.43
N LEU A 128 17.41 -7.04 -14.73
CA LEU A 128 18.17 -6.16 -15.62
C LEU A 128 17.72 -4.69 -15.48
N VAL A 129 16.43 -4.44 -15.36
CA VAL A 129 15.84 -3.09 -15.29
C VAL A 129 16.01 -2.47 -13.91
N LEU A 130 15.92 -3.26 -12.83
CA LEU A 130 15.96 -2.77 -11.46
C LEU A 130 17.21 -1.91 -11.15
N PRO A 131 18.45 -2.31 -11.49
CA PRO A 131 19.63 -1.47 -11.28
C PRO A 131 19.58 -0.13 -12.02
N ALA A 132 19.02 -0.09 -13.23
CA ALA A 132 18.86 1.14 -14.00
C ALA A 132 17.87 2.11 -13.33
N VAL A 133 16.72 1.58 -12.87
CA VAL A 133 15.73 2.36 -12.12
C VAL A 133 16.34 2.92 -10.82
N LEU A 134 17.09 2.08 -10.10
CA LEU A 134 17.80 2.48 -8.88
C LEU A 134 18.81 3.60 -9.15
N MET A 135 19.58 3.50 -10.24
CA MET A 135 20.57 4.50 -10.62
C MET A 135 19.91 5.83 -10.99
N VAL A 136 18.81 5.82 -11.75
CA VAL A 136 18.04 7.02 -12.08
C VAL A 136 17.51 7.68 -10.80
N ARG A 137 16.90 6.91 -9.89
CA ARG A 137 16.40 7.43 -8.60
C ARG A 137 17.49 7.99 -7.71
N MET A 138 18.70 7.43 -7.75
CA MET A 138 19.84 7.92 -6.99
C MET A 138 20.36 9.27 -7.50
N VAL A 139 20.34 9.49 -8.81
CA VAL A 139 20.90 10.70 -9.45
C VAL A 139 19.85 11.81 -9.65
N GLY A 140 18.56 11.45 -9.78
CA GLY A 140 17.49 12.35 -10.22
C GLY A 140 17.00 13.42 -9.22
N GLY A 141 17.36 13.35 -7.94
CA GLY A 141 16.87 14.30 -6.93
C GLY A 141 15.37 14.15 -6.60
N THR A 142 14.84 14.96 -5.68
CA THR A 142 13.44 14.88 -5.18
C THR A 142 12.37 15.11 -6.24
N ARG A 143 12.62 16.04 -7.17
CA ARG A 143 11.67 16.39 -8.24
C ARG A 143 11.51 15.30 -9.31
N MET A 144 12.47 14.38 -9.42
CA MET A 144 12.35 13.24 -10.32
C MET A 144 11.72 12.01 -9.63
N ILE A 145 11.62 12.03 -8.30
CA ILE A 145 10.96 10.98 -7.50
C ILE A 145 9.45 11.19 -7.49
N TRP A 146 9.02 12.44 -7.37
CA TRP A 146 7.61 12.82 -7.42
C TRP A 146 7.30 13.43 -8.79
N THR A 147 6.82 12.57 -9.69
CA THR A 147 6.25 12.96 -10.98
C THR A 147 4.75 12.69 -10.96
N ARG A 148 4.02 13.11 -12.00
CA ARG A 148 2.62 12.70 -12.21
C ARG A 148 2.41 11.18 -12.20
N GLU A 149 3.45 10.39 -12.41
CA GLU A 149 3.39 8.92 -12.39
C GLU A 149 3.16 8.37 -10.96
N VAL A 150 3.22 9.22 -9.93
CA VAL A 150 2.85 8.86 -8.56
C VAL A 150 1.35 9.05 -8.31
N GLU A 151 0.64 9.79 -9.16
CA GLU A 151 -0.82 9.85 -9.10
C GLU A 151 -1.39 8.45 -9.21
N MET A 152 -2.33 8.13 -8.33
CA MET A 152 -2.99 6.85 -8.33
C MET A 152 -4.48 7.08 -8.17
N ASP A 153 -5.22 6.59 -9.15
CA ASP A 153 -6.67 6.53 -9.16
C ASP A 153 -7.14 5.09 -8.90
N ASP A 154 -8.37 4.98 -8.41
CA ASP A 154 -9.08 3.72 -8.20
C ASP A 154 -9.32 2.93 -9.51
N LEU A 155 -9.31 3.62 -10.66
CA LEU A 155 -9.39 2.98 -11.97
C LEU A 155 -8.01 3.01 -12.64
N PRO A 156 -7.62 1.94 -13.35
CA PRO A 156 -6.34 1.90 -14.05
C PRO A 156 -6.28 3.00 -15.12
N SER A 157 -5.12 3.60 -15.28
CA SER A 157 -4.85 4.48 -16.41
C SER A 157 -4.61 3.66 -17.69
N ALA A 158 -4.67 4.29 -18.85
CA ALA A 158 -4.32 3.65 -20.12
C ALA A 158 -2.87 3.12 -20.16
N GLN A 159 -1.98 3.69 -19.34
CA GLN A 159 -0.61 3.19 -19.20
C GLN A 159 -0.57 1.92 -18.34
N ASP A 160 -1.33 1.88 -17.25
CA ASP A 160 -1.42 0.69 -16.38
C ASP A 160 -1.98 -0.49 -17.17
N GLU A 161 -3.06 -0.29 -17.93
CA GLU A 161 -3.65 -1.32 -18.80
C GLU A 161 -2.62 -1.83 -19.83
N ALA A 162 -1.84 -0.93 -20.44
CA ALA A 162 -0.79 -1.31 -21.39
C ALA A 162 0.37 -2.09 -20.76
N VAL A 163 0.66 -1.85 -19.47
CA VAL A 163 1.67 -2.62 -18.71
C VAL A 163 1.13 -4.01 -18.40
N THR A 164 -0.10 -4.12 -17.90
CA THR A 164 -0.76 -5.41 -17.63
C THR A 164 -0.85 -6.27 -18.89
N ASP A 165 -1.24 -5.69 -20.03
CA ASP A 165 -1.31 -6.38 -21.32
C ASP A 165 0.06 -6.85 -21.81
N ARG A 166 1.10 -6.04 -21.57
CA ARG A 166 2.49 -6.36 -21.98
C ARG A 166 3.13 -7.42 -21.08
N TYR A 167 2.76 -7.47 -19.81
CA TYR A 167 3.34 -8.34 -18.79
C TYR A 167 2.28 -9.15 -18.03
N PRO A 168 1.59 -10.09 -18.69
CA PRO A 168 0.49 -10.84 -18.08
C PRO A 168 0.94 -11.62 -16.84
N GLY A 169 0.16 -11.50 -15.77
CA GLY A 169 0.40 -12.17 -14.48
C GLY A 169 1.43 -11.49 -13.57
N PHE A 170 2.01 -10.34 -13.97
CA PHE A 170 2.90 -9.57 -13.11
C PHE A 170 2.14 -8.95 -11.93
N ASP A 171 1.01 -8.29 -12.20
CA ASP A 171 0.18 -7.64 -11.15
C ASP A 171 -0.45 -8.68 -10.22
N GLU A 172 -0.92 -9.81 -10.76
CA GLU A 172 -1.46 -10.92 -9.96
C GLU A 172 -0.40 -11.51 -9.03
N ALA A 173 0.85 -11.63 -9.49
CA ALA A 173 1.95 -12.16 -8.68
C ALA A 173 2.48 -11.15 -7.64
N MET A 174 2.37 -9.84 -7.89
CA MET A 174 2.82 -8.80 -6.96
C MET A 174 1.74 -8.41 -5.94
N LEU A 175 0.49 -8.27 -6.39
CA LEU A 175 -0.61 -7.71 -5.60
C LEU A 175 -1.72 -8.74 -5.35
N GLY A 176 -2.12 -9.51 -6.37
CA GLY A 176 -3.35 -10.33 -6.34
C GLY A 176 -3.47 -11.30 -5.15
N ASP A 177 -2.45 -12.13 -4.90
CA ASP A 177 -2.49 -13.08 -3.76
C ASP A 177 -2.51 -12.36 -2.40
N ARG A 178 -1.88 -11.19 -2.31
CA ARG A 178 -1.84 -10.36 -1.09
C ARG A 178 -3.18 -9.67 -0.86
N ASP A 179 -3.76 -9.12 -1.92
CA ASP A 179 -5.08 -8.49 -1.93
C ASP A 179 -6.16 -9.47 -1.47
N GLN A 180 -6.14 -10.71 -1.97
CA GLN A 180 -7.12 -11.71 -1.56
C GLN A 180 -7.04 -12.02 -0.06
N ARG A 181 -5.83 -12.16 0.49
CA ARG A 181 -5.66 -12.44 1.92
C ARG A 181 -6.10 -11.28 2.80
N LEU A 182 -5.78 -10.06 2.39
CA LEU A 182 -6.27 -8.87 3.05
C LEU A 182 -7.80 -8.83 3.02
N LEU A 183 -8.41 -9.01 1.84
CA LEU A 183 -9.87 -9.04 1.69
C LEU A 183 -10.53 -10.14 2.52
N ASP A 184 -9.91 -11.31 2.65
CA ASP A 184 -10.39 -12.41 3.48
C ASP A 184 -10.32 -12.06 4.97
N ALA A 185 -9.23 -11.42 5.41
CA ALA A 185 -9.11 -10.93 6.78
C ALA A 185 -10.16 -9.86 7.10
N LEU A 186 -10.39 -8.91 6.19
CA LEU A 186 -11.42 -7.89 6.34
C LEU A 186 -12.83 -8.49 6.30
N SER A 187 -13.05 -9.52 5.48
CA SER A 187 -14.32 -10.24 5.43
C SER A 187 -14.62 -10.97 6.74
N ARG A 188 -13.63 -11.65 7.32
CA ARG A 188 -13.78 -12.28 8.64
C ARG A 188 -14.14 -11.26 9.73
N LEU A 189 -13.47 -10.11 9.75
CA LEU A 189 -13.80 -9.03 10.68
C LEU A 189 -15.23 -8.52 10.50
N HIS A 190 -15.69 -8.39 9.26
CA HIS A 190 -17.08 -8.05 8.98
C HIS A 190 -18.03 -9.10 9.55
N ASP A 191 -17.84 -10.37 9.20
CA ASP A 191 -18.73 -11.45 9.60
C ASP A 191 -18.83 -11.55 11.13
N GLU A 192 -17.71 -11.34 11.84
CA GLU A 192 -17.63 -11.44 13.30
C GLU A 192 -18.16 -10.23 14.06
N ARG A 193 -18.07 -9.02 13.49
CA ARG A 193 -18.23 -7.77 14.26
C ARG A 193 -19.10 -6.71 13.62
N HIS A 194 -19.76 -6.97 12.49
CA HIS A 194 -20.49 -5.93 11.73
C HIS A 194 -21.61 -5.24 12.53
N ASP A 195 -22.13 -5.84 13.59
CA ASP A 195 -23.14 -5.24 14.46
C ASP A 195 -22.54 -4.25 15.49
N GLN A 196 -21.22 -4.22 15.64
CA GLN A 196 -20.50 -3.39 16.59
C GLN A 196 -20.15 -2.02 16.00
N GLU A 197 -20.26 -0.96 16.80
CA GLU A 197 -19.80 0.38 16.44
C GLU A 197 -18.28 0.45 16.61
N ILE A 198 -17.56 -0.04 15.59
CA ILE A 198 -16.10 -0.09 15.58
C ILE A 198 -15.51 0.51 14.29
N GLU A 199 -14.32 1.09 14.42
CA GLU A 199 -13.48 1.54 13.32
C GLU A 199 -12.32 0.56 13.08
N ILE A 200 -12.30 -0.05 11.89
CA ILE A 200 -11.20 -0.89 11.43
C ILE A 200 -10.30 -0.05 10.54
N ALA A 201 -9.08 0.25 11.02
CA ALA A 201 -8.07 0.92 10.21
C ALA A 201 -7.37 -0.10 9.32
N VAL A 202 -7.32 0.17 8.02
CA VAL A 202 -6.59 -0.62 7.03
C VAL A 202 -5.41 0.20 6.56
N VAL A 203 -4.19 -0.28 6.84
CA VAL A 203 -2.94 0.42 6.56
C VAL A 203 -2.15 -0.42 5.57
N ASP A 204 -2.15 -0.01 4.32
CA ASP A 204 -1.62 -0.84 3.23
C ASP A 204 -1.04 0.04 2.12
N GLY A 205 -0.07 -0.48 1.38
CA GLY A 205 0.50 0.20 0.23
C GLY A 205 -0.59 0.70 -0.72
N ALA A 206 -0.45 1.93 -1.23
CA ALA A 206 -1.50 2.57 -2.02
C ALA A 206 -2.00 1.71 -3.21
N GLY A 207 -1.11 0.89 -3.80
CA GLY A 207 -1.45 -0.03 -4.90
C GLY A 207 -2.49 -1.10 -4.56
N HIS A 208 -2.67 -1.45 -3.28
CA HIS A 208 -3.64 -2.44 -2.82
C HIS A 208 -5.05 -1.84 -2.60
N VAL A 209 -5.15 -0.52 -2.52
CA VAL A 209 -6.39 0.18 -2.15
C VAL A 209 -7.55 -0.07 -3.14
N PRO A 210 -7.36 -0.05 -4.48
CA PRO A 210 -8.45 -0.36 -5.41
C PRO A 210 -9.04 -1.75 -5.14
N ALA A 211 -8.20 -2.76 -4.92
CA ALA A 211 -8.64 -4.13 -4.66
C ALA A 211 -9.44 -4.21 -3.35
N VAL A 212 -9.00 -3.51 -2.29
CA VAL A 212 -9.72 -3.45 -1.00
C VAL A 212 -11.09 -2.78 -1.17
N VAL A 213 -11.14 -1.63 -1.86
CA VAL A 213 -12.37 -0.85 -2.07
C VAL A 213 -13.37 -1.64 -2.90
N HIS A 214 -12.95 -2.18 -4.04
CA HIS A 214 -13.81 -2.97 -4.92
C HIS A 214 -14.23 -4.29 -4.26
N GLY A 215 -13.32 -4.98 -3.57
CA GLY A 215 -13.60 -6.24 -2.90
C GLY A 215 -14.60 -6.09 -1.75
N LEU A 216 -14.45 -5.08 -0.88
CA LEU A 216 -15.42 -4.80 0.19
C LEU A 216 -16.77 -4.34 -0.37
N ALA A 217 -16.78 -3.60 -1.47
CA ALA A 217 -18.02 -3.21 -2.15
C ALA A 217 -18.75 -4.43 -2.74
N ALA A 218 -18.02 -5.33 -3.41
CA ALA A 218 -18.58 -6.50 -4.06
C ALA A 218 -19.07 -7.56 -3.06
N ARG A 219 -18.26 -7.85 -2.02
CA ARG A 219 -18.57 -8.89 -1.04
C ARG A 219 -19.61 -8.46 -0.01
N HIS A 220 -19.51 -7.22 0.46
CA HIS A 220 -20.25 -6.76 1.65
C HIS A 220 -21.04 -5.47 1.42
N GLY A 221 -20.93 -4.82 0.27
CA GLY A 221 -21.71 -3.62 -0.05
C GLY A 221 -21.20 -2.31 0.58
N TYR A 222 -19.97 -2.29 1.09
CA TYR A 222 -19.35 -1.05 1.57
C TYR A 222 -19.09 -0.09 0.41
N ARG A 223 -19.25 1.22 0.65
CA ARG A 223 -18.98 2.26 -0.34
C ARG A 223 -18.17 3.39 0.29
N PRO A 224 -17.31 4.08 -0.49
CA PRO A 224 -16.68 5.32 -0.05
C PRO A 224 -17.74 6.33 0.39
N ALA A 225 -17.64 6.78 1.64
CA ALA A 225 -18.55 7.75 2.24
C ALA A 225 -17.90 9.13 2.39
N SER A 226 -16.59 9.16 2.65
CA SER A 226 -15.81 10.39 2.76
C SER A 226 -14.33 10.10 2.54
N ALA A 227 -13.57 11.09 2.07
CA ALA A 227 -12.11 11.05 2.03
C ALA A 227 -11.53 12.29 2.71
N GLY A 228 -10.43 12.12 3.45
CA GLY A 228 -9.65 13.22 4.01
C GLY A 228 -8.21 13.15 3.54
N TRP A 229 -7.57 14.28 3.26
CA TRP A 229 -6.23 14.31 2.68
C TRP A 229 -5.13 14.42 3.74
N LEU A 230 -4.07 13.66 3.56
CA LEU A 230 -2.80 13.82 4.29
C LEU A 230 -1.69 14.19 3.32
N THR A 231 -0.93 15.22 3.66
CA THR A 231 0.29 15.58 2.92
C THR A 231 1.34 14.49 3.11
N VAL A 232 1.80 13.92 2.01
CA VAL A 232 2.90 12.96 1.92
C VAL A 232 4.22 13.72 1.77
N ALA A 233 4.26 14.70 0.89
CA ALA A 233 5.41 15.57 0.67
C ALA A 233 4.98 16.94 0.11
N ASP A 234 5.63 18.01 0.54
CA ASP A 234 5.56 19.33 -0.09
C ASP A 234 6.63 19.44 -1.21
N LEU A 235 6.36 20.23 -2.27
CA LEU A 235 7.26 20.41 -3.44
C LEU A 235 7.91 21.80 -3.54
#